data_AF-A0A438IIB8-F1
#
_entry.id   AF-A0A438IIB8-F1
#
_cell.length_a   1.000
_cell.length_b   1.000
_cell.length_c   1.000
_cell.angle_alpha   90.00
_cell.angle_beta   90.00
_cell.angle_gamma   90.00
#
_symmetry.space_group_name_H-M   'P 1'
#
loop_
_entity.id
_entity.type
_entity.pdbx_description
1 polymer ?
#
loop_
_entity_poly.entity_id
_entity_poly.type
_entity_poly.pdbx_seq_one_letter_code
_entity_poly.pdbx_strand_id
1 'polypeptide(L)'
;MPSNYYIGETSSKHSNNDSEIDHSKMEGRKWEELNMDCLVNVFRRVGMESLLLDVPFVCKSWYKASLDPNCWECLIFPKYIKPDYIWENSPLGERLMMEYQESFCVTAFIKSVVARSQRRATVLTLPICCTEEALEYAANESPSLKDLRLHGGLLFKKSTIIPKLISKWKNLEMMSLGSRHNMEEILVQISLHCNNFIMLFAPHIYVGKDEATAIVTSLPTLSLDVRKCIGFEEDDAEILALASHIPTFMCEGSIYEEYDTYLDLDGDVDTGYYSG
;
A
#
# COMPACT_ATOMS: atom_id res chain seq x y z
N MET A 1 -71.71 -18.30 -67.64
CA MET A 1 -71.26 -16.97 -68.12
C MET A 1 -71.10 -16.03 -66.93
N PRO A 2 -70.15 -15.09 -66.95
CA PRO A 2 -68.95 -15.35 -66.13
C PRO A 2 -68.49 -14.19 -65.22
N SER A 3 -67.48 -14.52 -64.38
CA SER A 3 -66.38 -13.64 -63.92
C SER A 3 -66.70 -12.52 -62.91
N ASN A 4 -65.84 -12.16 -61.94
CA ASN A 4 -64.60 -12.74 -61.34
C ASN A 4 -64.62 -12.31 -59.82
N TYR A 5 -64.04 -13.00 -58.82
CA TYR A 5 -62.60 -13.20 -58.50
C TYR A 5 -61.75 -11.91 -58.60
N TYR A 6 -60.76 -11.58 -57.77
CA TYR A 6 -60.14 -12.13 -56.54
C TYR A 6 -59.33 -10.95 -55.91
N ILE A 7 -58.90 -10.85 -54.64
CA ILE A 7 -58.89 -11.69 -53.42
C ILE A 7 -59.30 -10.75 -52.23
N GLY A 8 -59.13 -11.16 -50.96
CA GLY A 8 -59.20 -10.27 -49.78
C GLY A 8 -58.26 -10.72 -48.66
N GLU A 9 -57.81 -9.80 -47.82
CA GLU A 9 -56.94 -10.06 -46.66
C GLU A 9 -57.55 -9.54 -45.35
N THR A 10 -57.48 -10.35 -44.31
CA THR A 10 -57.91 -10.00 -42.95
C THR A 10 -56.72 -9.54 -42.12
N SER A 11 -56.70 -8.27 -41.69
CA SER A 11 -55.79 -7.83 -40.62
C SER A 11 -56.56 -7.75 -39.30
N SER A 12 -56.02 -8.38 -38.27
CA SER A 12 -56.70 -8.56 -36.99
C SER A 12 -56.74 -7.25 -36.20
N LYS A 13 -57.86 -7.00 -35.48
CA LYS A 13 -57.93 -5.95 -34.47
C LYS A 13 -57.05 -6.35 -33.29
N HIS A 14 -55.79 -5.90 -33.30
CA HIS A 14 -54.94 -5.97 -32.12
C HIS A 14 -55.62 -5.16 -31.01
N SER A 15 -56.02 -5.84 -29.93
CA SER A 15 -56.50 -5.19 -28.72
C SER A 15 -55.32 -4.52 -28.03
N ASN A 16 -55.41 -3.20 -27.82
CA ASN A 16 -54.53 -2.48 -26.92
C ASN A 16 -54.73 -2.99 -25.49
N ASN A 17 -54.04 -4.09 -25.16
CA ASN A 17 -53.64 -4.34 -23.79
C ASN A 17 -52.43 -3.44 -23.52
N ASP A 18 -52.71 -2.16 -23.28
CA ASP A 18 -51.76 -1.23 -22.68
C ASP A 18 -51.53 -1.67 -21.23
N SER A 19 -50.77 -2.75 -21.06
CA SER A 19 -50.28 -3.18 -19.75
C SER A 19 -49.33 -2.11 -19.26
N GLU A 20 -49.76 -1.32 -18.27
CA GLU A 20 -48.87 -0.42 -17.54
C GLU A 20 -47.65 -1.21 -17.09
N ILE A 21 -46.49 -0.92 -17.70
CA ILE A 21 -45.23 -1.49 -17.27
C ILE A 21 -44.94 -0.85 -15.92
N ASP A 22 -45.12 -1.65 -14.87
CA ASP A 22 -44.90 -1.24 -13.49
C ASP A 22 -43.40 -1.00 -13.23
N HIS A 23 -42.95 0.20 -13.64
CA HIS A 23 -41.58 0.66 -13.48
C HIS A 23 -41.13 0.72 -12.01
N SER A 24 -42.06 0.66 -11.03
CA SER A 24 -41.69 0.62 -9.60
C SER A 24 -40.94 -0.67 -9.22
N LYS A 25 -41.12 -1.78 -9.95
CA LYS A 25 -40.48 -3.07 -9.66
C LYS A 25 -39.05 -3.23 -10.20
N MET A 26 -38.48 -2.20 -10.84
CA MET A 26 -37.07 -2.18 -11.25
C MET A 26 -36.27 -0.98 -10.73
N GLU A 27 -36.75 -0.27 -9.71
CA GLU A 27 -35.82 0.36 -8.77
C GLU A 27 -35.09 -0.75 -7.97
N GLY A 28 -33.95 -1.20 -8.48
CA GLY A 28 -33.04 -2.05 -7.73
C GLY A 28 -32.60 -1.35 -6.43
N ARG A 29 -32.45 -2.13 -5.33
CA ARG A 29 -32.09 -1.61 -4.00
C ARG A 29 -30.92 -0.63 -4.09
N LYS A 30 -31.10 0.57 -3.55
CA LYS A 30 -30.13 1.65 -3.73
C LYS A 30 -28.91 1.37 -2.86
N TRP A 31 -27.70 1.54 -3.39
CA TRP A 31 -26.46 1.33 -2.64
C TRP A 31 -26.32 2.23 -1.40
N GLU A 32 -27.14 3.28 -1.29
CA GLU A 32 -27.30 4.13 -0.11
C GLU A 32 -27.98 3.41 1.07
N GLU A 33 -28.85 2.43 0.78
CA GLU A 33 -29.67 1.66 1.73
C GLU A 33 -28.94 0.43 2.30
N LEU A 34 -27.71 0.15 1.84
CA LEU A 34 -26.90 -0.94 2.36
C LEU A 34 -26.54 -0.67 3.83
N ASN A 35 -26.56 -1.72 4.66
CA ASN A 35 -26.19 -1.63 6.07
C ASN A 35 -24.75 -1.08 6.23
N MET A 36 -24.55 -0.25 7.26
CA MET A 36 -23.29 0.47 7.52
C MET A 36 -22.10 -0.49 7.70
N ASP A 37 -22.29 -1.58 8.44
CA ASP A 37 -21.25 -2.58 8.72
C ASP A 37 -20.83 -3.32 7.43
N CYS A 38 -21.78 -3.54 6.52
CA CYS A 38 -21.52 -4.08 5.18
C CYS A 38 -20.70 -3.11 4.32
N LEU A 39 -21.02 -1.81 4.34
CA LEU A 39 -20.23 -0.77 3.65
C LEU A 39 -18.80 -0.71 4.19
N VAL A 40 -18.62 -0.62 5.52
CA VAL A 40 -17.30 -0.58 6.17
C VAL A 40 -16.46 -1.84 5.86
N ASN A 41 -17.07 -3.04 5.86
CA ASN A 41 -16.37 -4.27 5.51
C ASN A 41 -15.96 -4.37 4.02
N VAL A 42 -16.60 -3.62 3.12
CA VAL A 42 -16.12 -3.43 1.74
C VAL A 42 -15.04 -2.35 1.70
N PHE A 43 -15.26 -1.22 2.36
CA PHE A 43 -14.40 -0.04 2.28
C PHE A 43 -13.01 -0.24 2.88
N ARG A 44 -12.86 -1.08 3.90
CA ARG A 44 -11.53 -1.54 4.38
C ARG A 44 -10.71 -2.33 3.36
N ARG A 45 -11.25 -2.58 2.15
CA ARG A 45 -10.62 -3.35 1.06
C ARG A 45 -10.45 -2.57 -0.25
N VAL A 46 -10.99 -1.36 -0.36
CA VAL A 46 -10.90 -0.57 -1.62
C VAL A 46 -9.60 0.24 -1.74
N GLY A 47 -8.77 0.24 -0.69
CA GLY A 47 -7.50 0.96 -0.66
C GLY A 47 -7.65 2.46 -0.33
N MET A 48 -6.53 3.06 0.08
CA MET A 48 -6.48 4.44 0.56
C MET A 48 -6.90 5.46 -0.51
N GLU A 49 -6.60 5.20 -1.79
CA GLU A 49 -6.96 6.10 -2.89
C GLU A 49 -8.48 6.27 -3.01
N SER A 50 -9.21 5.17 -3.16
CA SER A 50 -10.67 5.21 -3.29
C SER A 50 -11.38 5.70 -2.02
N LEU A 51 -10.78 5.51 -0.85
CA LEU A 51 -11.27 6.12 0.40
C LEU A 51 -11.09 7.64 0.47
N LEU A 52 -10.17 8.21 -0.32
CA LEU A 52 -9.95 9.66 -0.42
C LEU A 52 -10.71 10.31 -1.57
N LEU A 53 -10.78 9.64 -2.72
CA LEU A 53 -11.10 10.26 -4.02
C LEU A 53 -12.33 9.69 -4.74
N ASP A 54 -12.88 8.56 -4.29
CA ASP A 54 -14.02 7.89 -4.95
C ASP A 54 -15.21 7.72 -4.01
N VAL A 55 -15.06 6.90 -2.95
CA VAL A 55 -16.12 6.53 -2.00
C VAL A 55 -16.78 7.74 -1.32
N PRO A 56 -16.06 8.81 -0.88
CA PRO A 56 -16.68 9.99 -0.27
C PRO A 56 -17.72 10.70 -1.15
N PHE A 57 -17.58 10.57 -2.48
CA PHE A 57 -18.32 11.36 -3.47
C PHE A 57 -19.54 10.62 -4.06
N VAL A 58 -19.65 9.29 -3.86
CA VAL A 58 -20.77 8.49 -4.37
C VAL A 58 -22.10 8.89 -3.74
N CYS A 59 -22.19 8.92 -2.40
CA CYS A 59 -23.39 9.38 -1.70
C CYS A 59 -23.13 9.70 -0.22
N LYS A 60 -24.13 10.33 0.44
CA LYS A 60 -24.09 10.66 1.88
C LYS A 60 -23.99 9.44 2.81
N SER A 61 -24.43 8.27 2.37
CA SER A 61 -24.32 7.02 3.14
C SER A 61 -22.88 6.48 3.08
N TRP A 62 -22.30 6.46 1.88
CA TRP A 62 -20.93 6.02 1.63
C TRP A 62 -19.90 6.96 2.26
N TYR A 63 -20.12 8.28 2.19
CA TYR A 63 -19.34 9.26 2.94
C TYR A 63 -19.27 8.92 4.43
N LYS A 64 -20.42 8.68 5.08
CA LYS A 64 -20.47 8.32 6.51
C LYS A 64 -19.74 7.01 6.82
N ALA A 65 -19.90 5.97 6.00
CA ALA A 65 -19.19 4.71 6.17
C ALA A 65 -17.66 4.88 5.99
N SER A 66 -17.20 5.72 5.05
CA SER A 66 -15.77 6.01 4.86
C SER A 66 -15.12 6.77 6.03
N LEU A 67 -15.91 7.36 6.93
CA LEU A 67 -15.41 7.96 8.18
C LEU A 67 -15.23 6.93 9.31
N ASP A 68 -15.64 5.68 9.13
CA ASP A 68 -15.33 4.63 10.10
C ASP A 68 -13.84 4.27 10.05
N PRO A 69 -13.10 4.36 11.18
CA PRO A 69 -11.65 4.15 11.19
C PRO A 69 -11.20 2.74 10.82
N ASN A 70 -12.09 1.74 10.85
CA ASN A 70 -11.77 0.39 10.40
C ASN A 70 -11.60 0.32 8.87
N CYS A 71 -12.01 1.36 8.12
CA CYS A 71 -11.61 1.54 6.73
C CYS A 71 -10.12 1.92 6.60
N TRP A 72 -9.53 2.51 7.63
CA TRP A 72 -8.21 3.16 7.63
C TRP A 72 -7.15 2.36 8.40
N GLU A 73 -7.31 1.03 8.48
CA GLU A 73 -6.31 0.11 9.05
C GLU A 73 -5.07 -0.01 8.13
N CYS A 74 -5.24 0.17 6.82
CA CYS A 74 -4.19 0.06 5.80
C CYS A 74 -3.91 1.43 5.16
N LEU A 75 -2.73 1.99 5.43
CA LEU A 75 -2.31 3.34 5.03
C LEU A 75 -1.12 3.28 4.07
N ILE A 76 -1.37 2.86 2.83
CA ILE A 76 -0.36 2.82 1.77
C ILE A 76 -0.38 4.15 1.02
N PHE A 77 0.57 5.05 1.36
CA PHE A 77 0.82 6.25 0.57
C PHE A 77 1.68 5.89 -0.66
N PRO A 78 1.50 6.58 -1.80
CA PRO A 78 2.35 6.37 -2.96
C PRO A 78 3.75 6.95 -2.70
N LYS A 79 4.76 6.35 -3.32
CA LYS A 79 6.18 6.76 -3.30
C LYS A 79 6.36 8.26 -3.51
N TYR A 80 5.64 8.79 -4.50
CA TYR A 80 5.54 10.20 -4.87
C TYR A 80 4.10 10.71 -4.65
N ILE A 81 3.92 11.72 -3.78
CA ILE A 81 2.60 12.39 -3.55
C ILE A 81 2.49 13.70 -4.33
N LYS A 82 3.62 14.38 -4.59
CA LYS A 82 3.68 15.51 -5.51
C LYS A 82 4.37 15.04 -6.81
N PRO A 83 3.97 15.56 -7.98
CA PRO A 83 4.80 15.44 -9.18
C PRO A 83 6.13 16.18 -8.92
N ASP A 84 7.24 15.44 -8.93
CA ASP A 84 8.55 16.06 -9.13
C ASP A 84 8.78 16.16 -10.65
N TYR A 85 9.09 17.37 -11.13
CA TYR A 85 9.11 17.80 -12.54
C TYR A 85 10.01 17.00 -13.52
N ILE A 86 10.65 15.93 -13.06
CA ILE A 86 11.79 15.30 -13.72
C ILE A 86 11.62 13.77 -13.91
N TRP A 87 10.81 13.08 -13.10
CA TRP A 87 10.74 11.60 -13.15
C TRP A 87 9.36 10.95 -13.23
N GLU A 88 8.34 11.36 -12.47
CA GLU A 88 7.07 10.61 -12.47
C GLU A 88 5.82 11.41 -12.07
N ASN A 89 4.75 11.25 -12.87
CA ASN A 89 3.39 11.65 -12.48
C ASN A 89 2.71 10.48 -11.76
N SER A 90 2.72 10.52 -10.43
CA SER A 90 1.90 9.64 -9.59
C SER A 90 0.41 9.90 -9.87
N PRO A 91 -0.39 8.92 -10.35
CA PRO A 91 -1.80 9.16 -10.66
C PRO A 91 -2.60 9.62 -9.43
N LEU A 92 -2.29 9.06 -8.26
CA LEU A 92 -2.85 9.51 -6.98
C LEU A 92 -2.44 10.95 -6.67
N GLY A 93 -1.17 11.31 -6.94
CA GLY A 93 -0.67 12.68 -6.78
C GLY A 93 -1.35 13.69 -7.72
N GLU A 94 -1.58 13.33 -8.98
CA GLU A 94 -2.36 14.14 -9.93
C GLU A 94 -3.80 14.34 -9.43
N ARG A 95 -4.50 13.25 -9.08
CA ARG A 95 -5.88 13.30 -8.56
C ARG A 95 -5.97 14.14 -7.28
N LEU A 96 -5.03 13.98 -6.34
CA LEU A 96 -4.95 14.83 -5.14
C LEU A 96 -4.72 16.30 -5.48
N MET A 97 -3.86 16.62 -6.46
CA MET A 97 -3.60 18.00 -6.86
C MET A 97 -4.80 18.65 -7.53
N MET A 98 -5.56 17.90 -8.34
CA MET A 98 -6.83 18.34 -8.93
C MET A 98 -7.90 18.62 -7.87
N GLU A 99 -8.03 17.76 -6.85
CA GLU A 99 -9.06 17.87 -5.81
C GLU A 99 -8.69 18.88 -4.69
N TYR A 100 -7.40 18.98 -4.31
CA TYR A 100 -6.93 19.70 -3.12
C TYR A 100 -5.98 20.89 -3.37
N GLN A 101 -5.76 21.27 -4.63
CA GLN A 101 -5.00 22.47 -5.08
C GLN A 101 -3.46 22.42 -4.87
N GLU A 102 -2.74 23.30 -5.58
CA GLU A 102 -1.26 23.35 -5.63
C GLU A 102 -0.59 23.61 -4.26
N SER A 103 -1.27 24.32 -3.36
CA SER A 103 -0.75 24.72 -2.03
C SER A 103 -0.72 23.58 -1.01
N PHE A 104 -0.97 22.34 -1.44
CA PHE A 104 -0.98 21.12 -0.65
C PHE A 104 0.26 20.95 0.25
N CYS A 105 0.02 20.84 1.56
CA CYS A 105 1.05 20.56 2.57
C CYS A 105 1.13 19.06 2.87
N VAL A 106 2.24 18.43 2.47
CA VAL A 106 2.48 16.98 2.65
C VAL A 106 2.37 16.57 4.13
N THR A 107 2.93 17.35 5.05
CA THR A 107 2.81 17.10 6.50
C THR A 107 1.34 17.04 6.93
N ALA A 108 0.55 18.05 6.56
CA ALA A 108 -0.86 18.13 6.96
C ALA A 108 -1.68 16.98 6.37
N PHE A 109 -1.41 16.60 5.11
CA PHE A 109 -2.06 15.47 4.47
C PHE A 109 -1.78 14.14 5.18
N ILE A 110 -0.50 13.80 5.39
CA ILE A 110 -0.08 12.54 6.07
C ILE A 110 -0.72 12.49 7.46
N LYS A 111 -0.63 13.58 8.24
CA LYS A 111 -1.27 13.68 9.56
C LYS A 111 -2.78 13.46 9.48
N SER A 112 -3.47 14.07 8.49
CA SER A 112 -4.92 13.90 8.33
C SER A 112 -5.32 12.45 8.01
N VAL A 113 -4.52 11.74 7.21
CA VAL A 113 -4.80 10.36 6.80
C VAL A 113 -4.58 9.41 7.96
N VAL A 114 -3.45 9.54 8.67
CA VAL A 114 -3.18 8.77 9.91
C VAL A 114 -4.25 9.03 10.97
N ALA A 115 -4.69 10.28 11.15
CA ALA A 115 -5.71 10.63 12.15
C ALA A 115 -7.06 9.92 11.91
N ARG A 116 -7.45 9.68 10.65
CA ARG A 116 -8.68 8.93 10.31
C ARG A 116 -8.68 7.50 10.86
N SER A 117 -7.49 6.91 11.02
CA SER A 117 -7.31 5.55 11.55
C SER A 117 -7.60 5.43 13.06
N GLN A 118 -7.65 6.52 13.81
CA GLN A 118 -7.84 6.51 15.28
C GLN A 118 -6.98 5.43 15.98
N ARG A 119 -5.70 5.38 15.61
CA ARG A 119 -4.69 4.46 16.16
C ARG A 119 -4.89 2.97 15.83
N ARG A 120 -5.73 2.63 14.84
CA ARG A 120 -5.97 1.27 14.35
C ARG A 120 -5.12 0.86 13.12
N ALA A 121 -4.19 1.71 12.69
CA ALA A 121 -3.30 1.42 11.57
C ALA A 121 -2.45 0.17 11.85
N THR A 122 -2.59 -0.84 10.99
CA THR A 122 -1.84 -2.11 11.00
C THR A 122 -0.81 -2.18 9.87
N VAL A 123 -1.05 -1.49 8.74
CA VAL A 123 -0.12 -1.38 7.61
C VAL A 123 0.16 0.10 7.30
N LEU A 124 1.42 0.48 7.13
CA LEU A 124 1.83 1.84 6.79
C LEU A 124 2.98 1.85 5.79
N THR A 125 2.80 2.54 4.66
CA THR A 125 3.88 2.87 3.70
C THR A 125 4.03 4.37 3.65
N LEU A 126 5.22 4.92 3.91
CA LEU A 126 5.44 6.39 3.94
C LEU A 126 6.16 6.90 2.67
N PRO A 127 5.75 8.06 2.13
CA PRO A 127 6.29 8.60 0.86
C PRO A 127 7.73 9.11 1.01
N ILE A 128 8.46 9.22 -0.09
CA ILE A 128 9.84 9.75 -0.10
C ILE A 128 9.90 11.23 0.36
N CYS A 129 8.80 11.97 0.21
CA CYS A 129 8.64 13.35 0.68
C CYS A 129 8.08 13.45 2.13
N CYS A 130 8.02 12.36 2.89
CA CYS A 130 7.57 12.39 4.29
C CYS A 130 8.48 13.29 5.14
N THR A 131 7.90 14.29 5.78
CA THR A 131 8.62 15.19 6.69
C THR A 131 8.86 14.51 8.03
N GLU A 132 9.86 15.02 8.76
CA GLU A 132 10.20 14.59 10.12
C GLU A 132 9.00 14.67 11.07
N GLU A 133 8.31 15.80 11.04
CA GLU A 133 7.11 16.10 11.80
C GLU A 133 5.92 15.17 11.45
N ALA A 134 5.86 14.66 10.22
CA ALA A 134 4.87 13.69 9.77
C ALA A 134 5.25 12.25 10.18
N LEU A 135 6.54 11.89 10.07
CA LEU A 135 7.09 10.60 10.48
C LEU A 135 6.93 10.37 11.99
N GLU A 136 7.29 11.36 12.82
CA GLU A 136 7.09 11.27 14.27
C GLU A 136 5.61 11.16 14.64
N TYR A 137 4.73 11.90 13.97
CA TYR A 137 3.29 11.81 14.22
C TYR A 137 2.75 10.44 13.81
N ALA A 138 3.12 9.94 12.62
CA ALA A 138 2.73 8.62 12.15
C ALA A 138 3.19 7.50 13.09
N ALA A 139 4.41 7.59 13.63
CA ALA A 139 4.94 6.66 14.63
C ALA A 139 4.15 6.71 15.95
N ASN A 140 3.89 7.91 16.48
CA ASN A 140 3.18 8.06 17.75
C ASN A 140 1.67 7.71 17.66
N GLU A 141 1.04 7.90 16.50
CA GLU A 141 -0.36 7.57 16.26
C GLU A 141 -0.61 6.17 15.66
N SER A 142 0.43 5.36 15.39
CA SER A 142 0.28 3.98 14.88
C SER A 142 0.83 2.91 15.84
N PRO A 143 0.37 2.82 17.11
CA PRO A 143 0.86 1.81 18.07
C PRO A 143 0.46 0.37 17.71
N SER A 144 -0.56 0.21 16.86
CA SER A 144 -1.14 -1.08 16.43
C SER A 144 -0.44 -1.66 15.19
N LEU A 145 0.64 -1.00 14.73
CA LEU A 145 1.29 -1.30 13.46
C LEU A 145 1.94 -2.70 13.45
N LYS A 146 1.69 -3.44 12.37
CA LYS A 146 2.20 -4.78 12.08
C LYS A 146 3.15 -4.79 10.89
N ASP A 147 2.88 -3.99 9.86
CA ASP A 147 3.69 -3.87 8.64
C ASP A 147 4.10 -2.40 8.41
N LEU A 148 5.40 -2.15 8.31
CA LEU A 148 5.98 -0.84 7.98
C LEU A 148 6.85 -0.94 6.72
N ARG A 149 6.54 -0.14 5.69
CA ARG A 149 7.28 -0.12 4.42
C ARG A 149 7.94 1.25 4.20
N LEU A 150 9.26 1.26 4.04
CA LEU A 150 10.08 2.47 3.97
C LEU A 150 10.92 2.49 2.70
N HIS A 151 10.65 3.44 1.80
CA HIS A 151 11.46 3.64 0.58
C HIS A 151 12.89 4.11 0.91
N GLY A 152 13.88 3.71 0.09
CA GLY A 152 15.30 4.07 0.28
C GLY A 152 15.55 5.57 0.43
N GLY A 153 14.95 6.38 -0.44
CA GLY A 153 15.02 7.84 -0.36
C GLY A 153 14.43 8.46 0.92
N LEU A 154 13.58 7.75 1.67
CA LEU A 154 13.12 8.15 3.00
C LEU A 154 14.10 7.70 4.09
N LEU A 155 14.58 6.45 4.01
CA LEU A 155 15.61 5.90 4.91
C LEU A 155 16.87 6.79 4.92
N PHE A 156 17.35 7.19 3.74
CA PHE A 156 18.46 8.12 3.59
C PHE A 156 18.19 9.49 4.27
N LYS A 157 17.03 10.11 4.00
CA LYS A 157 16.67 11.46 4.49
C LYS A 157 16.28 11.51 5.98
N LYS A 158 16.03 10.36 6.62
CA LYS A 158 15.58 10.23 8.02
C LYS A 158 16.34 9.16 8.82
N SER A 159 17.55 8.82 8.37
CA SER A 159 18.45 7.81 8.93
C SER A 159 18.61 7.90 10.45
N THR A 160 18.88 9.09 10.98
CA THR A 160 19.11 9.31 12.42
C THR A 160 17.85 9.29 13.29
N ILE A 161 16.66 9.02 12.72
CA ILE A 161 15.35 9.19 13.39
C ILE A 161 14.53 7.90 13.33
N ILE A 162 14.51 7.23 12.18
CA ILE A 162 13.79 5.96 11.99
C ILE A 162 14.13 4.91 13.07
N PRO A 163 15.42 4.64 13.41
CA PRO A 163 15.79 3.69 14.46
C PRO A 163 15.16 4.04 15.83
N LYS A 164 15.17 5.31 16.22
CA LYS A 164 14.62 5.78 17.51
C LYS A 164 13.11 5.57 17.60
N LEU A 165 12.42 5.59 16.46
CA LEU A 165 10.96 5.39 16.37
C LEU A 165 10.54 3.91 16.37
N ILE A 166 11.44 2.97 16.12
CA ILE A 166 11.16 1.51 16.20
C ILE A 166 10.53 1.13 17.55
N SER A 167 11.00 1.75 18.64
CA SER A 167 10.49 1.60 20.01
C SER A 167 8.97 1.84 20.19
N LYS A 168 8.32 2.49 19.21
CA LYS A 168 6.87 2.76 19.17
C LYS A 168 6.06 1.56 18.65
N TRP A 169 6.62 0.78 17.70
CA TRP A 169 5.92 -0.25 16.95
C TRP A 169 6.11 -1.65 17.57
N LYS A 170 5.69 -1.80 18.83
CA LYS A 170 5.88 -3.05 19.61
C LYS A 170 5.13 -4.26 19.05
N ASN A 171 4.12 -4.02 18.21
CA ASN A 171 3.32 -5.04 17.53
C ASN A 171 3.83 -5.37 16.11
N LEU A 172 4.98 -4.81 15.70
CA LEU A 172 5.50 -4.99 14.36
C LEU A 172 5.85 -6.46 14.10
N GLU A 173 5.30 -6.99 13.02
CA GLU A 173 5.46 -8.35 12.52
C GLU A 173 6.32 -8.36 11.24
N MET A 174 6.25 -7.29 10.44
CA MET A 174 6.89 -7.19 9.13
C MET A 174 7.49 -5.80 8.91
N MET A 175 8.64 -5.73 8.22
CA MET A 175 9.19 -4.47 7.71
C MET A 175 9.73 -4.64 6.29
N SER A 176 9.53 -3.62 5.46
CA SER A 176 10.25 -3.47 4.20
C SER A 176 11.23 -2.30 4.24
N LEU A 177 12.51 -2.58 3.97
CA LEU A 177 13.61 -1.61 3.88
C LEU A 177 14.08 -1.47 2.43
N GLY A 178 13.81 -0.30 1.83
CA GLY A 178 14.20 0.00 0.45
C GLY A 178 15.61 0.58 0.26
N SER A 179 16.51 0.48 1.25
CA SER A 179 17.97 0.74 1.12
C SER A 179 18.69 0.24 2.39
N ARG A 180 20.02 0.05 2.32
CA ARG A 180 20.88 -0.41 3.44
C ARG A 180 21.10 0.62 4.56
N HIS A 181 20.73 1.87 4.33
CA HIS A 181 20.99 2.99 5.23
C HIS A 181 20.46 2.77 6.66
N ASN A 182 21.37 2.76 7.64
CA ASN A 182 21.14 2.44 9.06
C ASN A 182 20.49 1.07 9.33
N MET A 183 20.63 0.09 8.42
CA MET A 183 20.05 -1.24 8.58
C MET A 183 20.47 -1.91 9.91
N GLU A 184 21.76 -1.92 10.27
CA GLU A 184 22.24 -2.48 11.55
C GLU A 184 21.53 -1.84 12.77
N GLU A 185 21.47 -0.50 12.83
CA GLU A 185 20.82 0.21 13.94
C GLU A 185 19.31 -0.10 14.01
N ILE A 186 18.64 -0.20 12.85
CA ILE A 186 17.23 -0.59 12.77
C ILE A 186 17.03 -2.02 13.29
N LEU A 187 17.86 -2.98 12.86
CA LEU A 187 17.76 -4.40 13.26
C LEU A 187 17.99 -4.59 14.76
N VAL A 188 18.96 -3.87 15.34
CA VAL A 188 19.20 -3.84 16.79
C VAL A 188 18.01 -3.22 17.54
N GLN A 189 17.39 -2.16 17.02
CA GLN A 189 16.19 -1.60 17.65
C GLN A 189 14.96 -2.52 17.51
N ILE A 190 14.83 -3.27 16.41
CA ILE A 190 13.76 -4.27 16.21
C ILE A 190 13.92 -5.40 17.23
N SER A 191 15.12 -6.00 17.36
CA SER A 191 15.36 -7.12 18.28
C SER A 191 15.19 -6.74 19.76
N LEU A 192 15.36 -5.46 20.10
CA LEU A 192 15.11 -4.91 21.44
C LEU A 192 13.64 -4.57 21.76
N HIS A 193 12.78 -4.37 20.75
CA HIS A 193 11.47 -3.72 20.95
C HIS A 193 10.26 -4.37 20.24
N CYS A 194 10.48 -5.17 19.19
CA CYS A 194 9.44 -5.74 18.33
C CYS A 194 9.37 -7.27 18.52
N ASN A 195 8.90 -7.71 19.69
CA ASN A 195 8.89 -9.13 20.08
C ASN A 195 8.05 -10.07 19.17
N ASN A 196 7.22 -9.50 18.29
CA ASN A 196 6.38 -10.24 17.33
C ASN A 196 6.98 -10.25 15.92
N PHE A 197 8.19 -9.72 15.72
CA PHE A 197 8.78 -9.52 14.40
C PHE A 197 9.16 -10.86 13.75
N ILE A 198 8.57 -11.14 12.58
CA ILE A 198 8.68 -12.42 11.86
C ILE A 198 9.21 -12.29 10.43
N MET A 199 9.15 -11.11 9.80
CA MET A 199 9.60 -10.98 8.40
C MET A 199 10.29 -9.65 8.06
N LEU A 200 11.47 -9.74 7.44
CA LEU A 200 12.15 -8.61 6.82
C LEU A 200 12.16 -8.79 5.29
N PHE A 201 11.65 -7.79 4.59
CA PHE A 201 11.80 -7.64 3.15
C PHE A 201 12.86 -6.57 2.86
N ALA A 202 13.91 -6.93 2.15
CA ALA A 202 14.89 -5.97 1.64
C ALA A 202 15.25 -6.27 0.17
N PRO A 203 14.26 -6.40 -0.74
CA PRO A 203 14.53 -6.68 -2.15
C PRO A 203 15.22 -5.50 -2.84
N HIS A 204 16.04 -5.80 -3.85
CA HIS A 204 16.66 -4.79 -4.73
C HIS A 204 17.60 -3.78 -4.05
N ILE A 205 18.09 -4.05 -2.84
CA ILE A 205 19.11 -3.23 -2.18
C ILE A 205 20.50 -3.87 -2.33
N TYR A 206 21.55 -3.09 -2.11
CA TYR A 206 22.88 -3.64 -1.84
C TYR A 206 22.93 -4.21 -0.41
N VAL A 207 23.17 -5.52 -0.28
CA VAL A 207 23.40 -6.24 0.98
C VAL A 207 24.85 -6.71 0.98
N GLY A 208 25.71 -6.05 1.75
CA GLY A 208 27.09 -6.49 1.95
C GLY A 208 27.19 -7.56 3.04
N LYS A 209 28.41 -8.07 3.23
CA LYS A 209 28.75 -9.00 4.31
C LYS A 209 28.39 -8.44 5.70
N ASP A 210 28.53 -7.13 5.90
CA ASP A 210 28.21 -6.47 7.15
C ASP A 210 26.69 -6.43 7.39
N GLU A 211 25.88 -6.07 6.39
CA GLU A 211 24.42 -6.15 6.47
C GLU A 211 23.92 -7.58 6.71
N ALA A 212 24.42 -8.57 5.96
CA ALA A 212 24.04 -9.97 6.14
C ALA A 212 24.38 -10.48 7.55
N THR A 213 25.57 -10.11 8.06
CA THR A 213 25.97 -10.41 9.44
C THR A 213 25.05 -9.73 10.45
N ALA A 214 24.69 -8.46 10.25
CA ALA A 214 23.78 -7.72 11.13
C ALA A 214 22.38 -8.34 11.18
N ILE A 215 21.83 -8.82 10.06
CA ILE A 215 20.52 -9.48 10.01
C ILE A 215 20.58 -10.83 10.74
N VAL A 216 21.56 -11.69 10.42
CA VAL A 216 21.73 -13.01 11.02
C VAL A 216 21.94 -12.93 12.53
N THR A 217 22.73 -11.97 13.01
CA THR A 217 23.03 -11.81 14.44
C THR A 217 21.89 -11.16 15.22
N SER A 218 21.15 -10.22 14.62
CA SER A 218 20.07 -9.50 15.32
C SER A 218 18.75 -10.27 15.34
N LEU A 219 18.43 -11.01 14.27
CA LEU A 219 17.11 -11.62 14.05
C LEU A 219 17.21 -13.12 13.65
N PRO A 220 17.81 -13.99 14.48
CA PRO A 220 18.10 -15.39 14.12
C PRO A 220 16.88 -16.30 13.96
N THR A 221 15.66 -15.84 14.25
CA THR A 221 14.41 -16.63 14.16
C THR A 221 13.45 -16.17 13.06
N LEU A 222 13.93 -15.35 12.12
CA LEU A 222 13.12 -14.62 11.15
C LEU A 222 12.81 -15.41 9.86
N SER A 223 11.85 -14.92 9.08
CA SER A 223 11.84 -15.11 7.62
C SER A 223 12.48 -13.91 6.94
N LEU A 224 13.49 -14.13 6.09
CA LEU A 224 14.25 -13.09 5.41
C LEU A 224 14.06 -13.20 3.90
N ASP A 225 13.58 -12.13 3.27
CA ASP A 225 13.43 -12.00 1.82
C ASP A 225 14.37 -10.91 1.28
N VAL A 226 15.49 -11.37 0.73
CA VAL A 226 16.56 -10.59 0.09
C VAL A 226 16.75 -11.07 -1.36
N ARG A 227 15.67 -11.44 -2.04
CA ARG A 227 15.70 -11.82 -3.46
C ARG A 227 16.05 -10.64 -4.35
N LYS A 228 16.83 -10.92 -5.41
CA LYS A 228 17.27 -9.93 -6.40
C LYS A 228 18.03 -8.74 -5.79
N CYS A 229 18.81 -9.01 -4.75
CA CYS A 229 19.72 -8.04 -4.14
C CYS A 229 21.07 -7.99 -4.87
N ILE A 230 21.87 -6.98 -4.54
CA ILE A 230 23.24 -6.83 -5.04
C ILE A 230 24.22 -6.97 -3.87
N GLY A 231 25.42 -7.47 -4.12
CA GLY A 231 26.52 -7.51 -3.14
C GLY A 231 26.84 -8.90 -2.59
N PHE A 232 26.07 -9.92 -2.97
CA PHE A 232 26.37 -11.35 -2.76
C PHE A 232 25.66 -12.19 -3.85
N GLU A 233 26.25 -13.33 -4.22
CA GLU A 233 25.65 -14.27 -5.18
C GLU A 233 24.67 -15.23 -4.48
N GLU A 234 23.65 -15.72 -5.18
CA GLU A 234 22.62 -16.59 -4.57
C GLU A 234 23.16 -17.91 -3.99
N ASP A 235 24.35 -18.35 -4.42
CA ASP A 235 25.07 -19.52 -3.92
C ASP A 235 26.30 -19.18 -3.05
N ASP A 236 26.44 -17.94 -2.56
CA ASP A 236 27.52 -17.53 -1.66
C ASP A 236 27.56 -18.39 -0.39
N ALA A 237 28.62 -19.20 -0.28
CA ALA A 237 28.77 -20.19 0.79
C ALA A 237 29.01 -19.58 2.18
N GLU A 238 29.51 -18.34 2.30
CA GLU A 238 29.63 -17.66 3.60
C GLU A 238 28.27 -17.12 4.04
N ILE A 239 27.52 -16.48 3.13
CA ILE A 239 26.18 -15.96 3.41
C ILE A 239 25.21 -17.10 3.72
N LEU A 240 25.22 -18.19 2.96
CA LEU A 240 24.41 -19.38 3.22
C LEU A 240 24.79 -20.08 4.53
N ALA A 241 26.08 -20.09 4.92
CA ALA A 241 26.50 -20.61 6.22
C ALA A 241 26.00 -19.75 7.38
N LEU A 242 26.06 -18.42 7.26
CA LEU A 242 25.51 -17.49 8.25
C LEU A 242 23.97 -17.60 8.34
N ALA A 243 23.29 -17.63 7.20
CA ALA A 243 21.84 -17.76 7.10
C ALA A 243 21.28 -19.15 7.49
N SER A 244 22.14 -20.15 7.70
CA SER A 244 21.74 -21.54 8.00
C SER A 244 20.90 -21.75 9.28
N HIS A 245 20.77 -20.72 10.11
CA HIS A 245 19.91 -20.71 11.30
C HIS A 245 18.57 -19.98 11.10
N ILE A 246 18.40 -19.23 10.00
CA ILE A 246 17.18 -18.49 9.67
C ILE A 246 16.11 -19.48 9.15
N PRO A 247 14.93 -19.60 9.79
CA PRO A 247 13.87 -20.54 9.39
C PRO A 247 13.40 -20.47 7.93
N THR A 248 13.46 -19.28 7.31
CA THR A 248 13.18 -19.08 5.88
C THR A 248 14.15 -18.03 5.33
N PHE A 249 15.03 -18.41 4.43
CA PHE A 249 15.94 -17.49 3.72
C PHE A 249 15.63 -17.55 2.22
N MET A 250 15.29 -16.41 1.63
CA MET A 250 15.01 -16.27 0.20
C MET A 250 15.99 -15.24 -0.39
N CYS A 251 16.79 -15.66 -1.36
CA CYS A 251 17.88 -14.89 -1.96
C CYS A 251 17.98 -15.05 -3.49
N GLU A 252 17.05 -15.80 -4.09
CA GLU A 252 17.03 -16.14 -5.52
C GLU A 252 17.13 -14.90 -6.42
N GLY A 253 18.01 -15.00 -7.42
CA GLY A 253 18.33 -13.94 -8.38
C GLY A 253 19.22 -12.82 -7.83
N SER A 254 19.84 -12.99 -6.66
CA SER A 254 20.82 -12.02 -6.13
C SER A 254 22.21 -12.23 -6.73
N ILE A 255 22.94 -11.13 -6.92
CA ILE A 255 24.18 -11.08 -7.69
C ILE A 255 25.27 -10.25 -7.01
N TYR A 256 26.53 -10.58 -7.26
CA TYR A 256 27.65 -9.71 -6.89
C TYR A 256 27.99 -8.75 -8.04
N GLU A 257 27.86 -7.44 -7.80
CA GLU A 257 28.42 -6.39 -8.64
C GLU A 257 29.24 -5.41 -7.79
N GLU A 258 30.34 -4.89 -8.34
CA GLU A 258 31.22 -3.96 -7.63
C GLU A 258 30.55 -2.60 -7.41
N TYR A 259 30.70 -2.05 -6.19
CA TYR A 259 29.90 -0.92 -5.68
C TYR A 259 29.91 0.35 -6.55
N ASP A 260 30.98 0.57 -7.30
CA ASP A 260 31.17 1.76 -8.15
C ASP A 260 30.20 1.83 -9.35
N THR A 261 29.49 0.74 -9.71
CA THR A 261 28.47 0.75 -10.78
C THR A 261 27.06 1.12 -10.31
N TYR A 262 26.77 1.00 -9.00
CA TYR A 262 25.39 1.07 -8.48
C TYR A 262 24.99 2.43 -7.87
N LEU A 263 25.90 3.41 -7.83
CA LEU A 263 25.68 4.72 -7.21
C LEU A 263 24.55 5.55 -7.86
N ASP A 264 24.15 5.22 -9.09
CA ASP A 264 23.04 5.89 -9.80
C ASP A 264 21.68 5.17 -9.64
N LEU A 265 21.60 4.02 -8.94
CA LEU A 265 20.39 3.15 -8.87
C LEU A 265 19.83 2.91 -7.44
N ASP A 266 20.28 3.64 -6.42
CA ASP A 266 19.60 3.73 -5.10
C ASP A 266 18.21 4.45 -5.22
N GLY A 267 17.85 4.87 -6.45
CA GLY A 267 16.52 5.27 -6.88
C GLY A 267 15.95 4.35 -7.98
N ASP A 268 14.66 4.08 -7.89
CA ASP A 268 13.80 3.57 -8.98
C ASP A 268 14.05 2.14 -9.52
N VAL A 269 14.06 1.16 -8.62
CA VAL A 269 13.47 -0.17 -8.93
C VAL A 269 11.98 -0.20 -8.51
N ASP A 270 11.14 -0.83 -9.34
CA ASP A 270 9.67 -0.80 -9.24
C ASP A 270 9.13 -1.60 -8.03
N THR A 271 8.30 -0.94 -7.20
CA THR A 271 7.62 -1.54 -6.04
C THR A 271 6.25 -2.14 -6.36
N GLY A 272 5.88 -2.30 -7.64
CA GLY A 272 4.60 -2.83 -8.12
C GLY A 272 4.23 -4.26 -7.69
N TYR A 273 5.10 -4.95 -6.96
CA TYR A 273 4.85 -6.28 -6.38
C TYR A 273 4.10 -6.27 -5.03
N TYR A 274 3.85 -5.10 -4.45
CA TYR A 274 3.27 -4.96 -3.10
C TYR A 274 1.73 -4.81 -3.06
N SER A 275 1.05 -5.07 -4.18
CA SER A 275 -0.41 -5.05 -4.37
C SER A 275 -1.01 -6.47 -4.38
N GLY A 276 -0.94 -7.15 -3.23
CA GLY A 276 -1.55 -8.46 -2.97
C GLY A 276 -2.18 -8.53 -1.57
#